data_AF-V4IIT9-F1
#
_entry.id   AF-V4IIT9-F1
#
_cell.length_a   1.000
_cell.length_b   1.000
_cell.length_c   1.000
_cell.angle_alpha   90.00
_cell.angle_beta   90.00
_cell.angle_gamma   90.00
#
_symmetry.space_group_name_H-M   'P 1'
#
loop_
_entity.id
_entity.type
_entity.pdbx_description
1 polymer ?
#
loop_
_entity_poly.entity_id
_entity_poly.type
_entity_poly.pdbx_seq_one_letter_code
_entity_poly.pdbx_strand_id
1 'polypeptide(L)'
;PAPEVIDKLDAAVARLETFMHDHGQPCTPEAVNNLKGDTARAEFINRFKEVQRLKTQLDQYTDLTAAQQAEIEQRLPEEAHRGFRGMYLETARRLKEQRGKPGNGDDTVEQLEFEFVLFASSLIDYDYIMGLIARFSQEQPGKETMTRDQLVNLLSANSNLMEERDEIVAYIDTLEAGKGLGVEDIRGRYEVFKAQKAEDELADIADKHQIPREALQGFVDGVLDRLIFDGEQLSDLFAPLELGWKARGRAELALMEDLVPLLKKQAGGREISGLAGYEL
;
A
#
# COMPACT_ATOMS: atom_id res chain seq x y z
N PRO A 1 15.71 -5.55 -28.03
CA PRO A 1 14.58 -4.74 -28.58
C PRO A 1 13.27 -5.26 -28.02
N ALA A 2 12.18 -4.47 -28.02
CA ALA A 2 10.91 -4.88 -27.39
C ALA A 2 10.40 -6.27 -27.84
N PRO A 3 10.36 -6.63 -29.14
CA PRO A 3 9.92 -7.96 -29.59
C PRO A 3 10.70 -9.12 -28.94
N GLU A 4 12.03 -9.03 -28.86
CA GLU A 4 12.85 -10.09 -28.25
C GLU A 4 12.59 -10.24 -26.74
N VAL A 5 12.21 -9.17 -26.06
CA VAL A 5 11.87 -9.22 -24.62
C VAL A 5 10.47 -9.82 -24.43
N ILE A 6 9.54 -9.56 -25.37
CA ILE A 6 8.22 -10.21 -25.41
C ILE A 6 8.37 -11.72 -25.61
N ASP A 7 9.20 -12.17 -26.57
CA ASP A 7 9.48 -13.58 -26.79
C ASP A 7 10.07 -14.26 -25.52
N LYS A 8 10.95 -13.54 -24.81
CA LYS A 8 11.51 -14.02 -23.55
C LYS A 8 10.46 -14.10 -22.45
N LEU A 9 9.55 -13.13 -22.36
CA LEU A 9 8.44 -13.13 -21.42
C LEU A 9 7.55 -14.34 -21.66
N ASP A 10 7.15 -14.58 -22.91
CA ASP A 10 6.34 -15.73 -23.30
C ASP A 10 6.99 -17.06 -22.86
N ALA A 11 8.28 -17.23 -23.17
CA ALA A 11 9.04 -18.41 -22.77
C ALA A 11 9.17 -18.54 -21.24
N ALA A 12 9.29 -17.43 -20.50
CA ALA A 12 9.38 -17.44 -19.05
C ALA A 12 8.06 -17.84 -18.40
N VAL A 13 6.94 -17.29 -18.88
CA VAL A 13 5.61 -17.68 -18.41
C VAL A 13 5.31 -19.13 -18.77
N ALA A 14 5.74 -19.62 -19.95
CA ALA A 14 5.57 -21.02 -20.33
C ALA A 14 6.33 -21.96 -19.39
N ARG A 15 7.54 -21.57 -18.96
CA ARG A 15 8.31 -22.31 -17.95
C ARG A 15 7.64 -22.32 -16.58
N LEU A 16 6.93 -21.26 -16.21
CA LEU A 16 6.15 -21.20 -14.98
C LEU A 16 4.93 -22.14 -15.07
N GLU A 17 4.22 -22.11 -16.19
CA GLU A 17 3.06 -22.97 -16.46
C GLU A 17 3.42 -24.45 -16.41
N THR A 18 4.48 -24.86 -17.12
CA THR A 18 4.98 -26.24 -17.09
C THR A 18 5.35 -26.66 -15.67
N PHE A 19 6.04 -25.82 -14.92
CA PHE A 19 6.41 -26.10 -13.53
C PHE A 19 5.19 -26.33 -12.63
N MET A 20 4.18 -25.46 -12.72
CA MET A 20 2.94 -25.61 -11.95
C MET A 20 2.23 -26.90 -12.33
N HIS A 21 2.18 -27.22 -13.63
CA HIS A 21 1.56 -28.45 -14.13
C HIS A 21 2.28 -29.72 -13.66
N ASP A 22 3.62 -29.72 -13.67
CA ASP A 22 4.45 -30.83 -13.17
C ASP A 22 4.21 -31.10 -11.69
N HIS A 23 3.79 -30.08 -10.94
CA HIS A 23 3.37 -30.18 -9.53
C HIS A 23 1.87 -30.43 -9.34
N GLY A 24 1.14 -30.72 -10.43
CA GLY A 24 -0.29 -31.00 -10.42
C GLY A 24 -1.16 -29.80 -10.07
N GLN A 25 -0.66 -28.59 -10.27
CA GLN A 25 -1.38 -27.35 -9.99
C GLN A 25 -1.71 -26.60 -11.30
N PRO A 26 -2.86 -25.93 -11.40
CA PRO A 26 -3.08 -24.97 -12.47
C PRO A 26 -2.13 -23.77 -12.28
N CYS A 27 -1.76 -23.12 -13.38
CA CYS A 27 -0.92 -21.92 -13.33
C CYS A 27 -1.76 -20.69 -12.97
N THR A 28 -2.25 -20.64 -11.73
CA THR A 28 -2.93 -19.47 -11.16
C THR A 28 -2.27 -19.08 -9.84
N PRO A 29 -2.39 -17.81 -9.41
CA PRO A 29 -1.87 -17.37 -8.14
C PRO A 29 -2.34 -18.22 -6.96
N GLU A 30 -3.63 -18.52 -6.87
CA GLU A 30 -4.23 -19.25 -5.74
C GLU A 30 -3.63 -20.66 -5.58
N ALA A 31 -3.22 -21.27 -6.69
CA ALA A 31 -2.68 -22.62 -6.71
C ALA A 31 -1.23 -22.70 -6.22
N VAL A 32 -0.51 -21.58 -6.13
CA VAL A 32 0.86 -21.53 -5.59
C VAL A 32 0.90 -22.01 -4.13
N ASN A 33 -0.14 -21.72 -3.35
CA ASN A 33 -0.25 -22.17 -1.96
C ASN A 33 -0.28 -23.70 -1.82
N ASN A 34 -0.69 -24.41 -2.87
CA ASN A 34 -0.78 -25.86 -2.89
C ASN A 34 0.55 -26.55 -3.25
N LEU A 35 1.60 -25.79 -3.59
CA LEU A 35 2.94 -26.35 -3.81
C LEU A 35 3.45 -27.03 -2.54
N LYS A 36 3.93 -28.27 -2.70
CA LYS A 36 4.33 -29.13 -1.59
C LYS A 36 5.84 -29.09 -1.40
N GLY A 37 6.25 -28.78 -0.17
CA GLY A 37 7.65 -28.70 0.21
C GLY A 37 8.29 -27.36 -0.13
N ASP A 38 9.40 -27.07 0.56
CA ASP A 38 10.07 -25.78 0.45
C ASP A 38 10.92 -25.68 -0.82
N THR A 39 11.37 -26.82 -1.38
CA THR A 39 12.04 -26.90 -2.68
C THR A 39 11.15 -26.40 -3.82
N ALA A 40 9.90 -26.88 -3.91
CA ALA A 40 8.96 -26.46 -4.95
C ALA A 40 8.60 -24.96 -4.80
N ARG A 41 8.45 -24.49 -3.57
CA ARG A 41 8.23 -23.08 -3.27
C ARG A 41 9.42 -22.21 -3.68
N ALA A 42 10.65 -22.66 -3.41
CA ALA A 42 11.87 -21.98 -3.82
C ALA A 42 12.00 -21.93 -5.36
N GLU A 43 11.61 -23.01 -6.05
CA GLU A 43 11.60 -23.04 -7.50
C GLU A 43 10.56 -22.10 -8.12
N PHE A 44 9.37 -22.00 -7.53
CA PHE A 44 8.38 -20.98 -7.89
C PHE A 44 8.96 -19.57 -7.78
N ILE A 45 9.63 -19.24 -6.65
CA ILE A 45 10.31 -17.96 -6.44
C ILE A 45 11.28 -17.68 -7.60
N ASN A 46 12.14 -18.63 -7.96
CA ASN A 46 13.10 -18.44 -9.04
C ASN A 46 12.44 -18.24 -10.41
N ARG A 47 11.39 -19.00 -10.72
CA ARG A 47 10.69 -18.92 -12.02
C ARG A 47 9.93 -17.61 -12.16
N PHE A 48 9.17 -17.21 -11.14
CA PHE A 48 8.39 -15.98 -11.19
C PHE A 48 9.26 -14.72 -11.12
N LYS A 49 10.42 -14.80 -10.45
CA LYS A 49 11.44 -13.73 -10.48
C LYS A 49 11.87 -13.36 -11.90
N GLU A 50 12.07 -14.36 -12.75
CA GLU A 50 12.43 -14.11 -14.15
C GLU A 50 11.29 -13.45 -14.94
N VAL A 51 10.04 -13.89 -14.71
CA VAL A 51 8.85 -13.26 -15.31
C VAL A 51 8.77 -11.78 -14.92
N GLN A 52 8.94 -11.47 -13.62
CA GLN A 52 8.90 -10.10 -13.12
C GLN A 52 9.98 -9.22 -13.73
N ARG A 53 11.23 -9.70 -13.87
CA ARG A 53 12.31 -8.93 -14.50
C ARG A 53 11.99 -8.54 -15.93
N LEU A 54 11.47 -9.49 -16.71
CA LEU A 54 11.10 -9.26 -18.10
C LEU A 54 9.93 -8.28 -18.21
N LYS A 55 8.93 -8.38 -17.31
CA LYS A 55 7.84 -7.41 -17.24
C LYS A 55 8.35 -6.01 -16.89
N THR A 56 9.18 -5.87 -15.85
CA THR A 56 9.79 -4.58 -15.49
C THR A 56 10.64 -4.00 -16.62
N GLN A 57 11.34 -4.84 -17.38
CA GLN A 57 12.08 -4.39 -18.57
C GLN A 57 11.13 -3.92 -19.68
N LEU A 58 10.01 -4.62 -19.90
CA LEU A 58 8.99 -4.22 -20.89
C LEU A 58 8.34 -2.88 -20.53
N ASP A 59 8.11 -2.63 -19.24
CA ASP A 59 7.52 -1.38 -18.75
C ASP A 59 8.43 -0.15 -18.97
N GLN A 60 9.73 -0.35 -19.24
CA GLN A 60 10.66 0.73 -19.59
C GLN A 60 10.59 1.15 -21.07
N TYR A 61 9.95 0.35 -21.93
CA TYR A 61 9.78 0.70 -23.34
C TYR A 61 8.62 1.69 -23.49
N THR A 62 8.93 2.92 -23.90
CA THR A 62 7.93 3.97 -24.16
C THR A 62 7.31 3.89 -25.56
N ASP A 63 7.86 3.05 -26.44
CA ASP A 63 7.54 2.95 -27.86
C ASP A 63 6.85 1.63 -28.24
N LEU A 64 6.28 0.90 -27.27
CA LEU A 64 5.50 -0.31 -27.53
C LEU A 64 4.28 0.02 -28.39
N THR A 65 4.10 -0.76 -29.47
CA THR A 65 2.90 -0.67 -30.30
C THR A 65 1.69 -1.28 -29.57
N ALA A 66 0.47 -0.88 -29.95
CA ALA A 66 -0.75 -1.44 -29.37
C ALA A 66 -0.84 -2.97 -29.55
N ALA A 67 -0.31 -3.53 -30.64
CA ALA A 67 -0.27 -4.97 -30.87
C ALA A 67 0.65 -5.68 -29.85
N GLN A 68 1.82 -5.10 -29.57
CA GLN A 68 2.76 -5.63 -28.58
C GLN A 68 2.20 -5.53 -27.16
N GLN A 69 1.51 -4.44 -26.83
CA GLN A 69 0.84 -4.30 -25.54
C GLN A 69 -0.26 -5.36 -25.36
N ALA A 70 -1.06 -5.61 -26.40
CA ALA A 70 -2.09 -6.65 -26.37
C ALA A 70 -1.50 -8.05 -26.24
N GLU A 71 -0.36 -8.33 -26.89
CA GLU A 71 0.36 -9.60 -26.77
C GLU A 71 0.87 -9.83 -25.34
N ILE A 72 1.46 -8.80 -24.72
CA ILE A 72 1.91 -8.85 -23.32
C ILE A 72 0.72 -9.10 -22.39
N GLU A 73 -0.37 -8.35 -22.54
CA GLU A 73 -1.58 -8.49 -21.71
C GLU A 73 -2.24 -9.85 -21.89
N GLN A 74 -2.29 -10.39 -23.10
CA GLN A 74 -2.81 -11.73 -23.35
C GLN A 74 -1.93 -12.79 -22.67
N ARG A 75 -0.61 -12.62 -22.71
CA ARG A 75 0.32 -13.62 -22.21
C ARG A 75 0.43 -13.64 -20.69
N LEU A 76 0.44 -12.45 -20.11
CA LEU A 76 0.55 -12.21 -18.68
C LEU A 76 -0.45 -11.12 -18.30
N PRO A 77 -1.74 -11.48 -18.13
CA PRO A 77 -2.77 -10.53 -17.74
C PRO A 77 -2.39 -9.80 -16.46
N GLU A 78 -2.63 -8.50 -16.39
CA GLU A 78 -2.16 -7.69 -15.27
C GLU A 78 -2.77 -8.15 -13.94
N GLU A 79 -4.02 -8.63 -13.94
CA GLU A 79 -4.63 -9.24 -12.74
C GLU A 79 -3.89 -10.51 -12.27
N ALA A 80 -3.57 -11.42 -13.19
CA ALA A 80 -2.85 -12.65 -12.88
C ALA A 80 -1.42 -12.36 -12.40
N HIS A 81 -0.73 -11.45 -13.09
CA HIS A 81 0.59 -10.94 -12.70
C HIS A 81 0.59 -10.41 -11.28
N ARG A 82 -0.37 -9.53 -10.95
CA ARG A 82 -0.56 -8.99 -9.61
C ARG A 82 -0.75 -10.07 -8.56
N GLY A 83 -1.60 -11.06 -8.83
CA GLY A 83 -1.79 -12.20 -7.93
C GLY A 83 -0.50 -12.98 -7.68
N PHE A 84 0.28 -13.28 -8.72
CA PHE A 84 1.54 -13.99 -8.57
C PHE A 84 2.59 -13.17 -7.79
N ARG A 85 2.59 -11.83 -7.89
CA ARG A 85 3.45 -10.96 -7.04
C ARG A 85 3.09 -11.10 -5.56
N GLY A 86 1.80 -11.14 -5.22
CA GLY A 86 1.35 -11.41 -3.85
C GLY A 86 1.87 -12.76 -3.35
N MET A 87 1.70 -13.80 -4.16
CA MET A 87 2.17 -15.15 -3.84
C MET A 87 3.68 -15.26 -3.70
N TYR A 88 4.44 -14.51 -4.51
CA TYR A 88 5.89 -14.42 -4.39
C TYR A 88 6.30 -13.87 -3.03
N LEU A 89 5.74 -12.72 -2.63
CA LEU A 89 6.10 -12.07 -1.37
C LEU A 89 5.74 -12.94 -0.16
N GLU A 90 4.56 -13.57 -0.18
CA GLU A 90 4.13 -14.50 0.87
C GLU A 90 5.05 -15.72 0.95
N THR A 91 5.30 -16.37 -0.18
CA THR A 91 6.16 -17.56 -0.26
C THR A 91 7.60 -17.24 0.16
N ALA A 92 8.13 -16.09 -0.27
CA ALA A 92 9.47 -15.62 0.08
C ALA A 92 9.61 -15.35 1.59
N ARG A 93 8.61 -14.71 2.21
CA ARG A 93 8.59 -14.48 3.67
C ARG A 93 8.56 -15.79 4.45
N ARG A 94 7.66 -16.71 4.07
CA ARG A 94 7.57 -18.04 4.70
C ARG A 94 8.90 -18.79 4.65
N LEU A 95 9.54 -18.84 3.48
CA LEU A 95 10.84 -19.50 3.32
C LEU A 95 11.94 -18.79 4.14
N LYS A 96 11.92 -17.45 4.21
CA LYS A 96 12.86 -16.67 5.02
C LYS A 96 12.69 -16.92 6.53
N GLU A 97 11.47 -17.09 7.03
CA GLU A 97 11.21 -17.43 8.45
C GLU A 97 11.62 -18.87 8.81
N GLN A 98 11.65 -19.76 7.82
CA GLN A 98 12.13 -21.14 7.99
C GLN A 98 13.67 -21.19 8.00
N ARG A 99 14.36 -20.26 7.33
CA ARG A 99 15.81 -20.08 7.45
C ARG A 99 16.17 -19.69 8.90
N GLY A 100 16.89 -20.55 9.60
CA GLY A 100 17.36 -20.31 10.98
C GLY A 100 16.77 -21.22 12.05
N LYS A 101 15.84 -22.13 11.70
CA LYS A 101 15.41 -23.20 12.62
C LYS A 101 16.36 -24.40 12.51
N PRO A 102 16.93 -24.92 13.61
CA PRO A 102 17.88 -26.03 13.57
C PRO A 102 17.19 -27.31 13.08
N GLY A 103 17.73 -27.92 12.02
CA GLY A 103 17.38 -29.27 11.57
C GLY A 103 16.53 -29.41 10.30
N ASN A 104 16.28 -28.34 9.54
CA ASN A 104 15.42 -28.42 8.34
C ASN A 104 15.92 -27.58 7.14
N GLY A 105 17.22 -27.32 7.06
CA GLY A 105 17.82 -26.55 5.96
C GLY A 105 17.90 -27.39 4.69
N ASP A 106 16.95 -27.19 3.77
CA ASP A 106 17.13 -27.56 2.37
C ASP A 106 18.10 -26.55 1.75
N ASP A 107 19.26 -27.01 1.26
CA ASP A 107 20.31 -26.17 0.63
C ASP A 107 19.73 -25.24 -0.45
N THR A 108 18.68 -25.68 -1.14
CA THR A 108 17.95 -24.93 -2.16
C THR A 108 17.31 -23.66 -1.59
N VAL A 109 16.80 -23.76 -0.35
CA VAL A 109 16.20 -22.66 0.36
C VAL A 109 17.27 -21.74 0.91
N GLU A 110 18.47 -22.18 1.29
CA GLU A 110 19.54 -21.31 1.81
C GLU A 110 20.17 -20.41 0.74
N GLN A 111 20.30 -20.91 -0.49
CA GLN A 111 20.91 -20.19 -1.62
C GLN A 111 19.94 -19.26 -2.36
N LEU A 112 18.65 -19.29 -2.02
CA LEU A 112 17.62 -18.52 -2.70
C LEU A 112 17.80 -17.00 -2.53
N GLU A 113 17.82 -16.25 -3.62
CA GLU A 113 17.82 -14.78 -3.58
C GLU A 113 16.39 -14.26 -3.74
N PHE A 114 15.82 -13.76 -2.64
CA PHE A 114 14.41 -13.33 -2.55
C PHE A 114 14.09 -11.97 -3.20
N GLU A 115 15.09 -11.24 -3.73
CA GLU A 115 14.96 -9.97 -4.48
C GLU A 115 13.70 -9.12 -4.20
N PHE A 116 13.41 -8.83 -2.93
CA PHE A 116 12.21 -8.10 -2.55
C PHE A 116 12.11 -6.73 -3.23
N VAL A 117 13.25 -6.11 -3.56
CA VAL A 117 13.35 -4.83 -4.29
C VAL A 117 12.82 -4.93 -5.72
N LEU A 118 13.03 -6.06 -6.41
CA LEU A 118 12.50 -6.30 -7.75
C LEU A 118 10.96 -6.30 -7.77
N PHE A 119 10.36 -6.74 -6.66
CA PHE A 119 8.93 -6.73 -6.43
C PHE A 119 8.45 -5.49 -5.68
N ALA A 120 9.37 -4.64 -5.21
CA ALA A 120 9.09 -3.33 -4.63
C ALA A 120 8.93 -2.24 -5.68
N SER A 121 9.28 -2.50 -6.95
CA SER A 121 9.19 -1.50 -8.04
C SER A 121 7.78 -1.24 -8.56
N SER A 122 6.77 -1.87 -7.97
CA SER A 122 5.39 -1.39 -8.03
C SER A 122 4.80 -1.67 -6.67
N LEU A 123 4.48 -0.61 -5.95
CA LEU A 123 3.73 -0.56 -4.70
C LEU A 123 2.77 -1.74 -4.54
N ILE A 124 2.52 -2.15 -3.29
CA ILE A 124 1.17 -2.56 -2.96
C ILE A 124 0.28 -1.40 -3.39
N ASP A 125 -0.31 -1.54 -4.57
CA ASP A 125 -1.16 -0.51 -5.14
C ASP A 125 -2.39 -0.42 -4.24
N TYR A 126 -2.88 0.79 -4.04
CA TYR A 126 -4.08 1.07 -3.28
C TYR A 126 -5.23 0.14 -3.70
N ASP A 127 -5.32 -0.16 -5.00
CA ASP A 127 -6.29 -1.10 -5.57
C ASP A 127 -6.14 -2.55 -5.09
N TYR A 128 -4.91 -3.02 -4.83
CA TYR A 128 -4.67 -4.35 -4.30
C TYR A 128 -5.10 -4.45 -2.82
N ILE A 129 -4.86 -3.40 -2.03
CA ILE A 129 -5.34 -3.33 -0.64
C ILE A 129 -6.86 -3.34 -0.62
N MET A 130 -7.50 -2.49 -1.42
CA MET A 130 -8.95 -2.43 -1.49
C MET A 130 -9.55 -3.75 -1.99
N GLY A 131 -8.85 -4.46 -2.89
CA GLY A 131 -9.18 -5.82 -3.31
C GLY A 131 -9.12 -6.85 -2.18
N LEU A 132 -8.09 -6.81 -1.34
CA LEU A 132 -7.96 -7.68 -0.17
C LEU A 132 -9.05 -7.41 0.87
N ILE A 133 -9.33 -6.13 1.12
CA ILE A 133 -10.41 -5.70 2.03
C ILE A 133 -11.78 -6.13 1.51
N ALA A 134 -12.00 -6.06 0.18
CA ALA A 134 -13.24 -6.53 -0.45
C ALA A 134 -13.44 -8.03 -0.30
N ARG A 135 -12.40 -8.83 -0.53
CA ARG A 135 -12.45 -10.28 -0.29
C ARG A 135 -12.78 -10.59 1.17
N PHE A 136 -12.16 -9.89 2.12
CA PHE A 136 -12.50 -10.00 3.55
C PHE A 136 -13.98 -9.66 3.85
N SER A 137 -14.52 -8.62 3.22
CA SER A 137 -15.93 -8.21 3.40
C SER A 137 -16.92 -9.21 2.79
N GLN A 138 -16.54 -9.95 1.75
CA GLN A 138 -17.43 -10.83 0.97
C GLN A 138 -17.56 -12.27 1.51
N GLU A 139 -16.62 -12.74 2.32
CA GLU A 139 -16.59 -14.16 2.69
C GLU A 139 -17.45 -14.51 3.92
N GLN A 140 -18.13 -15.66 3.84
CA GLN A 140 -18.97 -16.20 4.93
C GLN A 140 -18.11 -16.89 6.01
N PRO A 141 -18.49 -16.82 7.29
CA PRO A 141 -17.72 -17.44 8.37
C PRO A 141 -17.64 -18.97 8.19
N GLY A 142 -16.42 -19.54 8.13
CA GLY A 142 -16.21 -20.99 8.23
C GLY A 142 -15.29 -21.67 7.20
N LYS A 143 -14.71 -20.97 6.22
CA LYS A 143 -13.61 -21.50 5.38
C LYS A 143 -12.26 -21.04 5.93
N GLU A 144 -11.17 -21.78 5.68
CA GLU A 144 -9.80 -21.33 6.00
C GLU A 144 -9.57 -19.98 5.33
N THR A 145 -9.53 -18.92 6.13
CA THR A 145 -9.80 -17.53 5.72
C THR A 145 -8.63 -16.64 6.10
N MET A 146 -8.41 -15.59 5.28
CA MET A 146 -7.50 -14.52 5.64
C MET A 146 -8.09 -13.76 6.84
N THR A 147 -7.46 -13.94 8.00
CA THR A 147 -7.85 -13.28 9.26
C THR A 147 -7.54 -11.79 9.21
N ARG A 148 -8.25 -11.00 10.02
CA ARG A 148 -7.97 -9.57 10.22
C ARG A 148 -6.48 -9.35 10.54
N ASP A 149 -5.91 -10.17 11.40
CA ASP A 149 -4.50 -10.12 11.79
C ASP A 149 -3.56 -10.39 10.61
N GLN A 150 -3.91 -11.30 9.69
CA GLN A 150 -3.11 -11.54 8.48
C GLN A 150 -3.17 -10.33 7.52
N LEU A 151 -4.31 -9.64 7.42
CA LEU A 151 -4.46 -8.44 6.62
C LEU A 151 -3.64 -7.26 7.20
N VAL A 152 -3.69 -7.08 8.53
CA VAL A 152 -2.87 -6.08 9.26
C VAL A 152 -1.38 -6.41 9.16
N ASN A 153 -0.98 -7.67 9.28
CA ASN A 153 0.42 -8.08 9.16
C ASN A 153 0.95 -7.91 7.73
N LEU A 154 0.11 -8.14 6.72
CA LEU A 154 0.45 -7.89 5.32
C LEU A 154 0.70 -6.41 5.08
N LEU A 155 -0.16 -5.52 5.57
CA LEU A 155 0.03 -4.06 5.51
C LEU A 155 1.29 -3.62 6.27
N SER A 156 1.50 -4.15 7.48
CA SER A 156 2.62 -3.78 8.36
C SER A 156 3.99 -4.15 7.80
N ALA A 157 4.05 -5.14 6.92
CA ALA A 157 5.29 -5.58 6.29
C ALA A 157 5.61 -4.83 4.98
N ASN A 158 4.88 -3.75 4.67
CA ASN A 158 5.10 -2.91 3.50
C ASN A 158 5.46 -1.47 3.90
N SER A 159 6.70 -1.08 3.60
CA SER A 159 7.28 0.22 3.97
C SER A 159 6.60 1.41 3.32
N ASN A 160 6.03 1.25 2.12
CA ASN A 160 5.48 2.35 1.34
C ASN A 160 4.09 2.82 1.81
N LEU A 161 3.51 2.14 2.80
CA LEU A 161 2.22 2.48 3.40
C LEU A 161 2.37 2.83 4.88
N MET A 162 3.60 3.04 5.38
CA MET A 162 3.80 3.30 6.81
C MET A 162 3.02 4.50 7.34
N GLU A 163 2.84 5.54 6.52
CA GLU A 163 2.07 6.75 6.88
C GLU A 163 0.56 6.50 6.87
N GLU A 164 0.03 5.76 5.89
CA GLU A 164 -1.41 5.44 5.78
C GLU A 164 -1.82 4.17 6.54
N ARG A 165 -0.87 3.40 7.06
CA ARG A 165 -1.08 2.09 7.71
C ARG A 165 -2.12 2.19 8.81
N ASP A 166 -1.94 3.14 9.72
CA ASP A 166 -2.77 3.24 10.91
C ASP A 166 -4.21 3.63 10.55
N GLU A 167 -4.41 4.32 9.41
CA GLU A 167 -5.74 4.63 8.88
C GLU A 167 -6.39 3.42 8.24
N ILE A 168 -5.66 2.67 7.42
CA ILE A 168 -6.17 1.46 6.78
C ILE A 168 -6.54 0.42 7.84
N VAL A 169 -5.68 0.23 8.85
CA VAL A 169 -5.95 -0.67 10.00
C VAL A 169 -7.20 -0.22 10.76
N ALA A 170 -7.28 1.07 11.12
CA ALA A 170 -8.46 1.60 11.82
C ALA A 170 -9.74 1.43 10.99
N TYR A 171 -9.65 1.58 9.66
CA TYR A 171 -10.79 1.36 8.77
C TYR A 171 -11.19 -0.11 8.71
N ILE A 172 -10.23 -1.04 8.59
CA ILE A 172 -10.49 -2.48 8.63
C ILE A 172 -11.19 -2.89 9.93
N ASP A 173 -10.85 -2.24 11.05
CA ASP A 173 -11.50 -2.50 12.33
C ASP A 173 -13.00 -2.15 12.33
N THR A 174 -13.41 -1.16 11.52
CA THR A 174 -14.83 -0.80 11.33
C THR A 174 -15.60 -1.76 10.42
N LEU A 175 -14.91 -2.60 9.65
CA LEU A 175 -15.55 -3.49 8.69
C LEU A 175 -16.09 -4.75 9.37
N GLU A 176 -17.37 -5.00 9.18
CA GLU A 176 -18.03 -6.25 9.55
C GLU A 176 -17.86 -7.28 8.43
N ALA A 177 -17.36 -8.47 8.78
CA ALA A 177 -17.21 -9.59 7.85
C ALA A 177 -18.58 -10.06 7.31
N GLY A 178 -18.64 -10.42 6.03
CA GLY A 178 -19.83 -10.99 5.40
C GLY A 178 -20.87 -9.99 4.88
N LYS A 179 -20.57 -8.69 4.83
CA LYS A 179 -21.46 -7.65 4.24
C LYS A 179 -21.36 -7.52 2.72
N GLY A 180 -20.41 -8.18 2.07
CA GLY A 180 -20.39 -8.30 0.61
C GLY A 180 -20.03 -7.01 -0.13
N LEU A 181 -19.17 -6.15 0.43
CA LEU A 181 -18.84 -4.88 -0.21
C LEU A 181 -17.91 -5.10 -1.42
N GLY A 182 -18.21 -4.42 -2.52
CA GLY A 182 -17.31 -4.34 -3.68
C GLY A 182 -16.12 -3.43 -3.40
N VAL A 183 -15.09 -3.52 -4.24
CA VAL A 183 -13.87 -2.69 -4.15
C VAL A 183 -14.21 -1.19 -4.20
N GLU A 184 -15.12 -0.79 -5.08
CA GLU A 184 -15.57 0.61 -5.21
C GLU A 184 -16.32 1.12 -3.97
N ASP A 185 -17.16 0.27 -3.36
CA ASP A 185 -17.88 0.62 -2.13
C ASP A 185 -16.91 0.82 -0.96
N ILE A 186 -15.90 -0.05 -0.87
CA ILE A 186 -14.87 0.03 0.16
C ILE A 186 -14.02 1.28 -0.03
N ARG A 187 -13.68 1.62 -1.27
CA ARG A 187 -12.96 2.85 -1.60
C ARG A 187 -13.75 4.08 -1.18
N GLY A 188 -15.01 4.19 -1.62
CA GLY A 188 -15.85 5.34 -1.27
C GLY A 188 -16.04 5.51 0.23
N ARG A 189 -16.27 4.39 0.95
CA ARG A 189 -16.39 4.39 2.41
C ARG A 189 -15.08 4.72 3.11
N TYR A 190 -13.93 4.31 2.56
CA TYR A 190 -12.63 4.65 3.12
C TYR A 190 -12.35 6.16 3.01
N GLU A 191 -12.66 6.78 1.87
CA GLU A 191 -12.51 8.23 1.71
C GLU A 191 -13.42 9.01 2.68
N VAL A 192 -14.67 8.56 2.86
CA VAL A 192 -15.58 9.15 3.87
C VAL A 192 -15.03 8.94 5.29
N PHE A 193 -14.48 7.77 5.59
CA PHE A 193 -13.87 7.48 6.89
C PHE A 193 -12.67 8.40 7.17
N LYS A 194 -11.79 8.61 6.19
CA LYS A 194 -10.65 9.53 6.31
C LYS A 194 -11.10 10.97 6.53
N ALA A 195 -12.11 11.42 5.76
CA ALA A 195 -12.67 12.76 5.91
C ALA A 195 -13.26 12.97 7.32
N GLN A 196 -14.07 12.03 7.81
CA GLN A 196 -14.64 12.13 9.15
C GLN A 196 -13.57 12.12 10.24
N LYS A 197 -12.57 11.24 10.13
CA LYS A 197 -11.47 11.16 11.10
C LYS A 197 -10.66 12.46 11.14
N ALA A 198 -10.42 13.08 9.99
CA ALA A 198 -9.74 14.35 9.91
C ALA A 198 -10.58 15.51 10.48
N GLU A 199 -11.89 15.51 10.26
CA GLU A 199 -12.81 16.48 10.89
C GLU A 199 -12.83 16.35 12.42
N ASP A 200 -12.81 15.13 12.94
CA ASP A 200 -12.79 14.84 14.37
C ASP A 200 -11.44 15.27 14.99
N GLU A 201 -10.32 14.91 14.34
CA GLU A 201 -8.97 15.31 14.74
C GLU A 201 -8.82 16.85 14.73
N LEU A 202 -9.38 17.53 13.74
CA LEU A 202 -9.38 19.00 13.69
C LEU A 202 -10.25 19.63 14.78
N ALA A 203 -11.38 19.01 15.12
CA ALA A 203 -12.24 19.47 16.21
C ALA A 203 -11.51 19.35 17.57
N ASP A 204 -10.81 18.24 17.81
CA ASP A 204 -10.01 18.04 19.02
C ASP A 204 -8.87 19.07 19.13
N ILE A 205 -8.21 19.38 18.01
CA ILE A 205 -7.18 20.44 17.94
C ILE A 205 -7.80 21.81 18.24
N ALA A 206 -8.93 22.15 17.63
CA ALA A 206 -9.63 23.41 17.85
C ALA A 206 -9.99 23.60 19.34
N ASP A 207 -10.55 22.57 19.96
CA ASP A 207 -10.92 22.58 21.38
C ASP A 207 -9.70 22.69 22.30
N LYS A 208 -8.62 21.96 22.00
CA LYS A 208 -7.35 21.99 22.76
C LYS A 208 -6.74 23.39 22.77
N HIS A 209 -6.77 24.08 21.64
CA HIS A 209 -6.15 25.40 21.46
C HIS A 209 -7.11 26.58 21.66
N GLN A 210 -8.38 26.31 21.97
CA GLN A 210 -9.43 27.31 22.18
C GLN A 210 -9.64 28.21 20.95
N ILE A 211 -9.55 27.63 19.76
CA ILE A 211 -9.73 28.32 18.48
C ILE A 211 -11.13 27.96 17.94
N PRO A 212 -11.88 28.91 17.36
CA PRO A 212 -13.13 28.57 16.71
C PRO A 212 -12.92 27.55 15.60
N ARG A 213 -13.65 26.42 15.65
CA ARG A 213 -13.54 25.32 14.69
C ARG A 213 -13.65 25.78 13.23
N GLU A 214 -14.59 26.67 12.94
CA GLU A 214 -14.78 27.22 11.58
C GLU A 214 -13.56 28.03 11.10
N ALA A 215 -12.92 28.78 12.00
CA ALA A 215 -11.73 29.55 11.67
C ALA A 215 -10.54 28.63 11.38
N LEU A 216 -10.35 27.60 12.21
CA LEU A 216 -9.29 26.61 12.01
C LEU A 216 -9.51 25.79 10.73
N GLN A 217 -10.76 25.39 10.44
CA GLN A 217 -11.11 24.72 9.19
C GLN A 217 -10.80 25.60 7.97
N GLY A 218 -11.24 26.87 7.98
CA GLY A 218 -10.98 27.78 6.87
C GLY A 218 -9.48 28.02 6.63
N PHE A 219 -8.68 28.05 7.70
CA PHE A 219 -7.22 28.10 7.61
C PHE A 219 -6.64 26.84 6.94
N VAL A 220 -7.02 25.65 7.43
CA VAL A 220 -6.55 24.37 6.87
C VAL A 220 -6.95 24.22 5.41
N ASP A 221 -8.20 24.53 5.06
CA ASP A 221 -8.70 24.50 3.69
C ASP A 221 -7.89 25.44 2.78
N GLY A 222 -7.60 26.65 3.25
CA GLY A 222 -6.80 27.63 2.52
C GLY A 222 -5.36 27.15 2.27
N VAL A 223 -4.76 26.46 3.24
CA VAL A 223 -3.43 25.86 3.10
C VAL A 223 -3.45 24.71 2.10
N LEU A 224 -4.42 23.80 2.18
CA LEU A 224 -4.49 22.61 1.33
C LEU A 224 -4.90 22.91 -0.12
N ASP A 225 -5.74 23.92 -0.34
CA ASP A 225 -6.15 24.36 -1.69
C ASP A 225 -4.96 24.91 -2.50
N ARG A 226 -4.07 25.64 -1.83
CA ARG A 226 -2.93 26.32 -2.48
C ARG A 226 -1.59 25.62 -2.28
N LEU A 227 -1.52 24.67 -1.35
CA LEU A 227 -0.28 24.06 -0.85
C LEU A 227 0.74 25.11 -0.37
N ILE A 228 0.23 26.17 0.26
CA ILE A 228 1.04 27.28 0.78
C ILE A 228 0.58 27.56 2.21
N PHE A 229 1.52 27.47 3.14
CA PHE A 229 1.33 27.86 4.52
C PHE A 229 1.50 29.38 4.67
N ASP A 230 0.53 30.02 5.32
CA ASP A 230 0.50 31.46 5.55
C ASP A 230 0.58 31.77 7.05
N GLY A 231 1.74 32.31 7.48
CA GLY A 231 1.98 32.66 8.88
C GLY A 231 1.18 33.86 9.39
N GLU A 232 0.69 34.73 8.49
CA GLU A 232 -0.20 35.83 8.88
C GLU A 232 -1.58 35.27 9.22
N GLN A 233 -2.12 34.38 8.39
CA GLN A 233 -3.40 33.71 8.67
C GLN A 233 -3.33 32.84 9.94
N LEU A 234 -2.20 32.20 10.22
CA LEU A 234 -1.97 31.52 11.51
C LEU A 234 -2.10 32.50 12.69
N SER A 235 -1.48 33.68 12.57
CA SER A 235 -1.54 34.71 13.62
C SER A 235 -2.97 35.21 13.85
N ASP A 236 -3.77 35.31 12.80
CA ASP A 236 -5.15 35.78 12.85
C ASP A 236 -6.10 34.83 13.61
N LEU A 237 -5.81 33.51 13.62
CA LEU A 237 -6.58 32.53 14.40
C LEU A 237 -6.62 32.87 15.89
N PHE A 238 -5.56 33.50 16.40
CA PHE A 238 -5.41 33.86 17.81
C PHE A 238 -5.86 35.28 18.14
N ALA A 239 -6.26 36.08 17.14
CA ALA A 239 -6.70 37.46 17.36
C ALA A 239 -7.84 37.58 18.40
N PRO A 240 -8.86 36.69 18.42
CA PRO A 240 -9.94 36.75 19.41
C PRO A 240 -9.51 36.50 20.85
N LEU A 241 -8.35 35.85 21.08
CA LEU A 241 -7.84 35.54 22.41
C LEU A 241 -7.07 36.70 23.05
N GLU A 242 -6.86 37.80 22.32
CA GLU A 242 -6.20 39.04 22.79
C GLU A 242 -4.84 38.79 23.47
N LEU A 243 -4.12 37.75 23.04
CA LEU A 243 -2.84 37.36 23.63
C LEU A 243 -1.75 38.40 23.29
N GLY A 244 -0.90 38.71 24.27
CA GLY A 244 0.33 39.47 24.03
C GLY A 244 1.33 38.70 23.17
N TRP A 245 2.21 39.39 22.44
CA TRP A 245 3.09 38.83 21.40
C TRP A 245 3.85 37.55 21.82
N LYS A 246 4.39 37.51 23.05
CA LYS A 246 5.14 36.35 23.56
C LYS A 246 4.24 35.17 23.94
N ALA A 247 3.01 35.43 24.39
CA ALA A 247 2.03 34.38 24.67
C ALA A 247 1.47 33.80 23.37
N ARG A 248 1.19 34.66 22.39
CA ARG A 248 0.71 34.29 21.06
C ARG A 248 1.70 33.38 20.33
N GLY A 249 2.97 33.77 20.22
CA GLY A 249 3.96 32.92 19.54
C GLY A 249 4.15 31.53 20.18
N ARG A 250 3.91 31.38 21.49
CA ARG A 250 3.90 30.06 22.13
C ARG A 250 2.66 29.23 21.78
N ALA A 251 1.49 29.89 21.68
CA ALA A 251 0.25 29.23 21.30
C ALA A 251 0.27 28.80 19.83
N GLU A 252 0.82 29.64 18.95
CA GLU A 252 1.06 29.32 17.53
C GLU A 252 1.95 28.09 17.36
N LEU A 253 3.10 28.04 18.05
CA LEU A 253 3.97 26.86 18.01
C LEU A 253 3.27 25.60 18.53
N ALA A 254 2.54 25.70 19.64
CA ALA A 254 1.81 24.57 20.19
C ALA A 254 0.70 24.08 19.25
N LEU A 255 0.01 24.99 18.54
CA LEU A 255 -0.97 24.61 17.51
C LEU A 255 -0.28 23.88 16.36
N MET A 256 0.84 24.40 15.88
CA MET A 256 1.56 23.81 14.75
C MET A 256 2.14 22.42 15.09
N GLU A 257 2.58 22.18 16.33
CA GLU A 257 2.99 20.84 16.78
C GLU A 257 1.88 19.79 16.56
N ASP A 258 0.61 20.15 16.77
CA ASP A 258 -0.52 19.26 16.54
C ASP A 258 -1.03 19.29 15.09
N LEU A 259 -0.90 20.44 14.40
CA LEU A 259 -1.51 20.67 13.09
C LEU A 259 -0.61 20.21 11.91
N VAL A 260 0.71 20.25 12.06
CA VAL A 260 1.66 19.81 11.01
C VAL A 260 1.41 18.34 10.59
N PRO A 261 1.25 17.36 11.50
CA PRO A 261 0.96 15.99 11.12
C PRO A 261 -0.33 15.87 10.29
N LEU A 262 -1.39 16.56 10.68
CA LEU A 262 -2.67 16.56 9.99
C LEU A 262 -2.55 17.16 8.58
N LEU A 263 -1.86 18.30 8.44
CA LEU A 263 -1.62 18.96 7.15
C LEU A 263 -0.81 18.07 6.19
N LYS A 264 0.26 17.43 6.66
CA LYS A 264 1.08 16.52 5.85
C LYS A 264 0.28 15.32 5.37
N LYS A 265 -0.51 14.73 6.27
CA LYS A 265 -1.40 13.61 5.98
C LYS A 265 -2.45 13.97 4.93
N GLN A 266 -3.15 15.11 5.08
CA GLN A 266 -4.14 15.57 4.10
C GLN A 266 -3.54 16.06 2.78
N ALA A 267 -2.28 16.50 2.78
CA ALA A 267 -1.58 16.84 1.55
C ALA A 267 -1.23 15.61 0.69
N GLY A 268 -1.26 14.39 1.25
CA GLY A 268 -1.01 13.15 0.51
C GLY A 268 0.39 13.11 -0.10
N GLY A 269 1.40 13.53 0.66
CA GLY A 269 2.80 13.58 0.21
C GLY A 269 3.16 14.78 -0.68
N ARG A 270 2.22 15.69 -0.96
CA ARG A 270 2.52 16.96 -1.65
C ARG A 270 3.19 17.94 -0.69
N GLU A 271 4.23 18.62 -1.17
CA GLU A 271 4.94 19.63 -0.37
C GLU A 271 4.06 20.86 -0.14
N ILE A 272 3.96 21.31 1.12
CA ILE A 272 3.31 22.57 1.50
C ILE A 272 4.41 23.62 1.68
N SER A 273 4.43 24.61 0.79
CA SER A 273 5.41 25.69 0.83
C SER A 273 5.27 26.50 2.11
N GLY A 274 6.37 26.75 2.83
CA GLY A 274 6.38 27.55 4.07
C GLY A 274 6.10 26.77 5.36
N LEU A 275 5.70 25.49 5.26
CA LEU A 275 5.45 24.64 6.44
C LEU A 275 6.73 24.20 7.15
N ALA A 276 7.85 24.11 6.42
CA ALA A 276 9.16 23.64 6.93
C ALA A 276 9.67 24.38 8.17
N GLY A 277 9.23 25.62 8.42
CA GLY A 277 9.58 26.38 9.63
C GLY A 277 9.02 25.80 10.94
N TYR A 278 8.07 24.87 10.84
CA TYR A 278 7.39 24.22 11.96
C TYR A 278 7.63 22.71 12.02
N GLU A 279 8.48 22.18 11.13
CA GLU A 279 8.89 20.78 11.11
C GLU A 279 10.10 20.62 12.04
N LEU A 280 9.84 20.27 13.30
CA LEU A 280 10.86 19.99 14.33
C LEU A 280 11.14 18.49 14.45
#